data_AF-A0A931QKR9-F1
#
_entry.id   AF-A0A931QKR9-F1
#
_cell.length_a   1.000
_cell.length_b   1.000
_cell.length_c   1.000
_cell.angle_alpha   90.00
_cell.angle_beta   90.00
_cell.angle_gamma   90.00
#
_symmetry.space_group_name_H-M   'P 1'
#
loop_
_entity.id
_entity.type
_entity.pdbx_description
1 polymer ?
#
loop_
_entity_poly.entity_id
_entity_poly.type
_entity_poly.pdbx_seq_one_letter_code
_entity_poly.pdbx_strand_id
1 'polypeptide(L)'
;LKETIVRAMPEGPRLFPEDMKTDQTERFLASELSREQVFLQTKEEVPYSTAVVVEEMKDRPEGTIYIRALVVVERESHKGIVIGRKGARLKAIGQAARHEVERILGAKAYLELFVKVKPRWREEAEILRDFGYTIEGESS
;
A
#
# COMPACT_ATOMS: atom_id res chain seq x y z
N LEU A 1 -13.36 14.13 18.96
CA LEU A 1 -12.01 13.82 18.39
C LEU A 1 -12.06 13.52 16.89
N LYS A 2 -12.99 14.14 16.16
CA LYS A 2 -12.98 14.31 14.70
C LYS A 2 -12.72 15.81 14.52
N GLU A 3 -11.57 16.24 13.99
CA GLU A 3 -11.41 17.54 13.30
C GLU A 3 -9.97 17.94 12.90
N THR A 4 -8.90 17.26 13.30
CA THR A 4 -7.55 17.84 13.10
C THR A 4 -6.71 17.31 11.93
N ILE A 5 -7.08 16.25 11.21
CA ILE A 5 -6.17 15.60 10.23
C ILE A 5 -6.45 16.00 8.77
N VAL A 6 -7.49 16.78 8.47
CA VAL A 6 -7.81 17.19 7.08
C VAL A 6 -6.98 18.39 6.59
N ARG A 7 -6.09 18.96 7.42
CA ARG A 7 -5.24 20.12 7.06
C ARG A 7 -3.77 19.82 6.77
N ALA A 8 -3.37 18.55 6.70
CA ALA A 8 -1.98 18.16 6.41
C ALA A 8 -1.78 17.54 5.02
N MET A 9 -2.79 17.56 4.15
CA MET A 9 -2.58 17.24 2.73
C MET A 9 -2.13 18.51 2.01
N PRO A 10 -0.86 18.60 1.58
CA PRO A 10 -0.45 19.70 0.71
C PRO A 10 -1.16 19.55 -0.64
N GLU A 11 -1.84 20.61 -1.08
CA GLU A 11 -2.21 20.78 -2.48
C GLU A 11 -0.94 21.15 -3.25
N GLY A 12 -0.41 20.24 -4.08
CA GLY A 12 0.73 20.57 -4.94
C GLY A 12 1.87 19.52 -4.96
N PRO A 13 2.93 19.77 -5.75
CA PRO A 13 3.76 18.76 -6.41
C PRO A 13 4.76 18.02 -5.51
N ARG A 14 5.21 16.85 -6.03
CA ARG A 14 6.20 15.87 -5.52
C ARG A 14 6.32 15.73 -3.99
N LEU A 15 5.74 14.64 -3.50
CA LEU A 15 5.71 14.21 -2.10
C LEU A 15 7.06 13.68 -1.54
N PHE A 16 8.14 13.62 -2.33
CA PHE A 16 9.41 13.00 -1.90
C PHE A 16 10.65 13.80 -2.32
N PRO A 17 11.71 13.81 -1.49
CA PRO A 17 12.98 14.50 -1.76
C PRO A 17 13.74 13.87 -2.95
N GLU A 18 14.62 14.65 -3.59
CA GLU A 18 15.28 14.33 -4.86
C GLU A 18 16.25 13.13 -4.81
N ASP A 19 16.58 12.64 -3.63
CA ASP A 19 17.60 11.62 -3.36
C ASP A 19 17.01 10.20 -3.18
N MET A 20 15.69 10.06 -3.12
CA MET A 20 15.03 8.75 -3.06
C MET A 20 15.18 8.06 -4.43
N LYS A 21 15.78 6.86 -4.45
CA LYS A 21 15.89 6.03 -5.67
C LYS A 21 14.47 5.85 -6.25
N THR A 22 14.27 6.25 -7.52
CA THR A 22 12.96 6.29 -8.20
C THR A 22 12.11 5.03 -7.97
N ASP A 23 12.70 3.84 -8.07
CA ASP A 23 12.03 2.55 -7.84
C ASP A 23 11.46 2.41 -6.41
N GLN A 24 12.16 2.90 -5.37
CA GLN A 24 11.64 2.87 -4.00
C GLN A 24 10.47 3.84 -3.82
N THR A 25 10.54 5.01 -4.46
CA THR A 25 9.45 5.99 -4.45
C THR A 25 8.18 5.41 -5.09
N GLU A 26 8.33 4.73 -6.23
CA GLU A 26 7.20 4.12 -6.95
C GLU A 26 6.60 2.93 -6.19
N ARG A 27 7.44 2.11 -5.55
CA ARG A 27 6.98 1.04 -4.64
C ARG A 27 6.17 1.61 -3.49
N PHE A 28 6.69 2.64 -2.83
CA PHE A 28 6.00 3.30 -1.72
C PHE A 28 4.65 3.86 -2.17
N LEU A 29 4.62 4.55 -3.32
CA LEU A 29 3.38 5.06 -3.90
C LEU A 29 2.37 3.93 -4.15
N ALA A 30 2.79 2.84 -4.78
CA ALA A 30 1.91 1.72 -5.07
C ALA A 30 1.37 1.04 -3.79
N SER A 31 2.20 0.93 -2.74
CA SER A 31 1.72 0.44 -1.43
C SER A 31 0.70 1.39 -0.80
N GLU A 32 0.94 2.70 -0.84
CA GLU A 32 0.09 3.69 -0.19
C GLU A 32 -1.25 3.86 -0.89
N LEU A 33 -1.26 3.89 -2.22
CA LEU A 33 -2.50 3.92 -3.01
C LEU A 33 -3.32 2.64 -2.78
N SER A 34 -2.67 1.49 -2.70
CA SER A 34 -3.34 0.23 -2.37
C SER A 34 -3.90 0.26 -0.94
N ARG A 35 -3.15 0.79 0.03
CA ARG A 35 -3.57 0.92 1.43
C ARG A 35 -4.74 1.89 1.59
N GLU A 36 -4.74 2.99 0.85
CA GLU A 36 -5.88 3.92 0.77
C GLU A 36 -7.13 3.20 0.27
N GLN A 37 -7.02 2.41 -0.80
CA GLN A 37 -8.17 1.66 -1.30
C GLN A 37 -8.66 0.58 -0.33
N VAL A 38 -7.76 -0.07 0.41
CA VAL A 38 -8.16 -0.95 1.52
C VAL A 38 -8.94 -0.13 2.57
N PHE A 39 -8.45 1.04 2.95
CA PHE A 39 -9.10 1.91 3.93
C PHE A 39 -10.50 2.34 3.49
N LEU A 40 -10.66 2.82 2.24
CA LEU A 40 -11.92 3.31 1.70
C LEU A 40 -12.98 2.21 1.54
N GLN A 41 -12.55 0.99 1.22
CA GLN A 41 -13.45 -0.12 0.87
C GLN A 41 -13.68 -1.12 2.01
N THR A 42 -12.98 -0.97 3.13
CA THR A 42 -13.20 -1.75 4.36
C THR A 42 -13.80 -0.88 5.46
N LYS A 43 -14.39 -1.50 6.49
CA LYS A 43 -15.03 -0.82 7.61
C LYS A 43 -14.44 -1.33 8.93
N GLU A 44 -14.84 -0.71 10.04
CA GLU A 44 -14.52 -1.14 11.40
C GLU A 44 -13.00 -1.08 11.68
N GLU A 45 -12.42 -2.08 12.34
CA GLU A 45 -11.01 -2.05 12.74
C GLU A 45 -10.02 -2.44 11.64
N VAL A 46 -10.50 -3.04 10.53
CA VAL A 46 -9.66 -3.62 9.46
C VAL A 46 -8.66 -2.61 8.86
N PRO A 47 -9.06 -1.36 8.51
CA PRO A 47 -8.12 -0.40 7.95
C PRO A 47 -6.91 -0.12 8.84
N TYR A 48 -7.09 -0.16 10.17
CA TYR A 48 -6.07 0.20 11.15
C TYR A 48 -5.14 -0.94 11.52
N SER A 49 -5.50 -2.18 11.17
CA SER A 49 -4.71 -3.39 11.40
C SER A 49 -4.09 -3.96 10.13
N THR A 50 -4.05 -3.16 9.05
CA THR A 50 -3.57 -3.58 7.74
C THR A 50 -2.35 -2.77 7.30
N ALA A 51 -1.40 -3.45 6.67
CA ALA A 51 -0.31 -2.83 5.92
C ALA A 51 -0.27 -3.36 4.49
N VAL A 52 0.35 -2.62 3.59
CA VAL A 52 0.59 -3.06 2.21
C VAL A 52 2.07 -2.97 1.91
N VAL A 53 2.62 -4.04 1.33
CA VAL A 53 4.04 -4.15 0.97
C VAL A 53 4.17 -4.53 -0.48
N VAL A 54 4.98 -3.81 -1.26
CA VAL A 54 5.35 -4.25 -2.60
C VAL A 54 6.52 -5.22 -2.51
N GLU A 55 6.30 -6.48 -2.86
CA GLU A 55 7.35 -7.52 -2.86
C GLU A 55 8.15 -7.53 -4.16
N GLU A 56 7.51 -7.16 -5.28
CA GLU A 56 8.11 -7.20 -6.59
C GLU A 56 7.60 -6.05 -7.43
N MET A 57 8.52 -5.29 -8.01
CA MET A 57 8.22 -4.29 -9.01
C MET A 57 9.24 -4.45 -10.14
N LYS A 58 8.75 -4.64 -11.37
CA LYS A 58 9.61 -4.82 -12.54
C LYS A 58 8.94 -4.32 -13.81
N ASP A 59 9.76 -3.82 -14.72
CA ASP A 59 9.33 -3.53 -16.07
C ASP A 59 9.02 -4.83 -16.83
N ARG A 60 7.93 -4.81 -17.57
CA ARG A 60 7.54 -5.84 -18.53
C ARG A 60 7.60 -5.27 -19.96
N PRO A 61 7.57 -6.13 -20.98
CA PRO A 61 7.49 -5.68 -22.37
C PRO A 61 6.38 -4.64 -22.59
N GLU A 62 6.55 -3.79 -23.62
CA GLU A 62 5.60 -2.74 -24.01
C GLU A 62 5.42 -1.61 -22.97
N GLY A 63 6.37 -1.45 -22.03
CA GLY A 63 6.33 -0.37 -21.05
C GLY A 63 5.26 -0.57 -19.97
N THR A 64 4.86 -1.82 -19.72
CA THR A 64 3.95 -2.16 -18.62
C THR A 64 4.75 -2.44 -17.36
N ILE A 65 4.34 -1.87 -16.23
CA ILE A 65 4.96 -2.13 -14.93
C ILE A 65 4.21 -3.27 -14.24
N TYR A 66 4.92 -4.30 -13.81
CA TYR A 66 4.35 -5.34 -12.94
C TYR A 66 4.63 -5.01 -11.49
N ILE A 67 3.58 -5.07 -10.67
CA ILE A 67 3.63 -4.81 -9.24
C ILE A 67 2.95 -5.97 -8.52
N ARG A 68 3.68 -6.67 -7.65
CA ARG A 68 3.13 -7.62 -6.69
C ARG A 68 3.15 -7.02 -5.30
N ALA A 69 1.99 -6.92 -4.67
CA ALA A 69 1.88 -6.43 -3.31
C ALA A 69 1.11 -7.37 -2.37
N LEU A 70 1.55 -7.41 -1.11
CA LEU A 70 0.90 -8.10 -0.01
C LEU A 70 0.10 -7.12 0.83
N VAL A 71 -1.17 -7.41 1.03
CA VAL A 71 -2.02 -6.84 2.07
C VAL A 71 -1.89 -7.70 3.32
N VAL A 72 -1.20 -7.19 4.33
CA VAL A 72 -0.91 -7.90 5.58
C VAL A 72 -1.94 -7.52 6.62
N VAL A 73 -2.61 -8.51 7.21
CA VAL A 73 -3.64 -8.32 8.25
C VAL A 73 -3.32 -9.16 9.49
N GLU A 74 -3.85 -8.76 10.65
CA GLU A 74 -3.55 -9.46 11.92
C GLU A 74 -4.38 -10.73 12.17
N ARG A 75 -5.59 -10.83 11.57
CA ARG A 75 -6.56 -11.89 11.87
C ARG A 75 -7.17 -12.48 10.59
N GLU A 76 -7.58 -13.75 10.64
CA GLU A 76 -8.24 -14.41 9.51
C GLU A 76 -9.60 -13.80 9.17
N SER A 77 -10.34 -13.28 10.18
CA SER A 77 -11.58 -12.54 9.95
C SER A 77 -11.35 -11.31 9.07
N HIS A 78 -10.27 -10.56 9.31
CA HIS A 78 -9.89 -9.39 8.52
C HIS A 78 -9.51 -9.78 7.09
N LYS A 79 -8.79 -10.90 6.92
CA LYS A 79 -8.49 -11.43 5.59
C LYS A 79 -9.77 -11.75 4.82
N GLY A 80 -10.75 -12.38 5.48
CA GLY A 80 -12.08 -12.62 4.89
C GLY A 80 -12.78 -11.32 4.46
N ILE A 81 -12.67 -10.26 5.27
CA ILE A 81 -13.25 -8.94 4.99
C ILE A 81 -12.56 -8.28 3.78
N VAL A 82 -11.23 -8.30 3.71
CA VAL A 82 -10.45 -7.72 2.61
C VAL A 82 -10.69 -8.46 1.30
N ILE A 83 -10.71 -9.79 1.32
CA ILE A 83 -11.00 -10.61 0.14
C ILE A 83 -12.45 -10.38 -0.34
N GLY A 84 -13.39 -10.38 0.62
CA GLY A 84 -14.82 -10.29 0.33
C GLY A 84 -15.37 -11.54 -0.37
N ARG A 85 -16.68 -11.56 -0.61
CA ARG A 85 -17.37 -12.70 -1.22
C ARG A 85 -16.77 -13.00 -2.61
N LYS A 86 -16.26 -14.22 -2.80
CA LYS A 86 -15.63 -14.67 -4.06
C LYS A 86 -14.49 -13.74 -4.56
N GLY A 87 -13.78 -13.06 -3.65
CA GLY A 87 -12.69 -12.15 -4.02
C GLY A 87 -13.14 -10.80 -4.59
N ALA A 88 -14.45 -10.50 -4.55
CA ALA A 88 -14.99 -9.30 -5.18
C ALA A 88 -14.42 -7.99 -4.61
N ARG A 89 -14.12 -7.95 -3.31
CA ARG A 89 -13.57 -6.73 -2.68
C ARG A 89 -12.10 -6.54 -3.02
N LEU A 90 -11.29 -7.59 -2.91
CA LEU A 90 -9.87 -7.50 -3.29
C LEU A 90 -9.70 -7.09 -4.75
N LYS A 91 -10.59 -7.59 -5.64
CA LYS A 91 -10.63 -7.16 -7.04
C LYS A 91 -10.95 -5.68 -7.18
N ALA A 92 -11.94 -5.16 -6.45
CA ALA A 92 -12.31 -3.74 -6.48
C ALA A 92 -11.19 -2.84 -5.93
N ILE A 93 -10.53 -3.25 -4.84
CA ILE A 93 -9.35 -2.59 -4.28
C ILE A 93 -8.23 -2.53 -5.33
N GLY A 94 -7.87 -3.68 -5.92
CA GLY A 94 -6.82 -3.74 -6.93
C GLY A 94 -7.13 -2.92 -8.18
N GLN A 95 -8.38 -2.90 -8.63
CA GLN A 95 -8.78 -2.10 -9.79
C GLN A 95 -8.66 -0.59 -9.54
N ALA A 96 -9.14 -0.11 -8.39
CA ALA A 96 -9.07 1.29 -8.03
C ALA A 96 -7.61 1.73 -7.79
N ALA A 97 -6.83 0.93 -7.06
CA ALA A 97 -5.43 1.24 -6.78
C ALA A 97 -4.60 1.25 -8.06
N ARG A 98 -4.79 0.28 -8.95
CA ARG A 98 -4.13 0.22 -10.26
C ARG A 98 -4.41 1.47 -11.09
N HIS A 99 -5.65 1.97 -11.10
CA HIS A 99 -6.00 3.16 -11.86
C HIS A 99 -5.21 4.39 -11.38
N GLU A 100 -5.10 4.59 -10.07
CA GLU A 100 -4.32 5.69 -9.50
C GLU A 100 -2.81 5.52 -9.75
N VAL A 101 -2.30 4.30 -9.66
CA VAL A 101 -0.89 3.99 -9.99
C VAL A 101 -0.60 4.33 -11.45
N GLU A 102 -1.43 3.88 -12.39
CA GLU A 102 -1.26 4.19 -13.82
C GLU A 102 -1.30 5.70 -14.08
N ARG A 103 -2.21 6.41 -13.39
CA ARG A 103 -2.37 7.87 -13.51
C ARG A 103 -1.12 8.61 -13.05
N ILE A 104 -0.50 8.20 -11.94
CA ILE A 104 0.65 8.89 -11.36
C ILE A 104 1.95 8.51 -12.07
N LEU A 105 2.13 7.23 -12.43
CA LEU A 105 3.33 6.75 -13.12
C LEU A 105 3.32 7.08 -14.62
N GLY A 106 2.15 7.37 -15.21
CA GLY A 106 2.04 7.64 -16.65
C GLY A 106 2.31 6.42 -17.53
N ALA A 107 2.22 5.21 -16.97
CA ALA A 107 2.49 3.94 -17.63
C ALA A 107 1.38 2.93 -17.29
N LYS A 108 1.21 1.90 -18.13
CA LYS A 108 0.31 0.79 -17.82
C LYS A 108 0.86 -0.01 -16.65
N ALA A 109 -0.01 -0.49 -15.77
CA ALA A 109 0.38 -1.29 -14.63
C ALA A 109 -0.43 -2.58 -14.52
N TYR A 110 0.24 -3.67 -14.20
CA TYR A 110 -0.38 -4.89 -13.71
C TYR A 110 -0.16 -4.97 -12.20
N LEU A 111 -1.20 -4.68 -11.43
CA LEU A 111 -1.18 -4.75 -9.97
C LEU A 111 -1.79 -6.07 -9.50
N GLU A 112 -0.98 -6.90 -8.86
CA GLU A 112 -1.37 -8.15 -8.24
C GLU A 112 -1.38 -8.00 -6.72
N LEU A 113 -2.54 -8.21 -6.10
CA LEU A 113 -2.70 -8.13 -4.65
C LEU A 113 -2.93 -9.51 -4.05
N PHE A 114 -2.18 -9.84 -3.01
CA PHE A 114 -2.40 -11.01 -2.17
C PHE A 114 -2.73 -10.59 -0.74
N VAL A 115 -3.44 -11.44 0.01
CA VAL A 115 -3.76 -11.16 1.42
C VAL A 115 -3.12 -12.21 2.30
N LYS A 116 -2.27 -11.77 3.25
CA LYS A 116 -1.54 -12.64 4.18
C LYS A 116 -1.91 -12.28 5.62
N VAL A 117 -2.15 -13.29 6.45
CA VAL A 117 -2.34 -13.09 7.89
C VAL A 117 -0.99 -13.18 8.58
N LYS A 118 -0.64 -12.15 9.35
CA LYS A 118 0.53 -12.12 10.22
C LYS A 118 0.13 -11.50 11.58
N PRO A 119 -0.10 -12.33 12.62
CA PRO A 119 -0.44 -11.82 13.95
C PRO A 119 0.67 -10.92 14.51
N ARG A 120 0.30 -9.84 15.20
CA ARG A 120 1.24 -8.93 15.89
C ARG A 120 2.34 -8.33 14.99
N TRP A 121 2.09 -8.21 13.69
CA TRP A 121 3.08 -7.68 12.74
C TRP A 121 3.55 -6.27 13.11
N ARG A 122 2.72 -5.47 13.79
CA ARG A 122 3.09 -4.13 14.27
C ARG A 122 4.16 -4.13 15.37
N GLU A 123 4.30 -5.24 16.09
CA GLU A 123 5.23 -5.37 17.22
C GLU A 123 6.57 -5.97 16.79
N GLU A 124 6.62 -6.64 15.63
CA GLU A 124 7.84 -7.14 15.03
C GLU A 124 8.58 -5.98 14.34
N ALA A 125 9.42 -5.26 15.09
CA ALA A 125 10.17 -4.08 14.63
C ALA A 125 11.00 -4.29 13.32
N GLU A 126 11.31 -5.54 12.96
CA GLU A 126 11.96 -5.88 11.68
C GLU A 126 11.05 -5.68 10.45
N ILE A 127 9.75 -5.87 10.61
CA ILE A 127 8.76 -5.71 9.54
C ILE A 127 8.72 -4.25 9.10
N LEU A 128 8.78 -3.27 10.01
CA LEU A 128 8.79 -1.86 9.63
C LEU A 128 9.97 -1.50 8.70
N ARG A 129 11.13 -2.16 8.88
CA ARG A 129 12.31 -1.96 8.00
C ARG A 129 12.10 -2.57 6.60
N ASP A 130 11.49 -3.74 6.52
CA ASP A 130 11.11 -4.38 5.24
C ASP A 130 9.95 -3.65 4.53
N PHE A 131 9.20 -2.82 5.26
CA PHE A 131 8.04 -2.07 4.78
C PHE A 131 8.42 -0.64 4.34
N GLY A 132 9.72 -0.34 4.28
CA GLY A 132 10.23 0.95 3.81
C GLY A 132 10.17 2.08 4.85
N TYR A 133 9.82 1.80 6.10
CA TYR A 133 9.93 2.77 7.19
C TYR A 133 11.34 2.71 7.78
N THR A 134 12.28 3.39 7.15
CA THR A 134 13.50 3.81 7.85
C THR A 134 13.09 4.91 8.83
N ILE A 135 13.03 4.60 10.12
CA ILE A 135 13.02 5.65 11.14
C ILE A 135 14.43 6.25 11.12
N GLU A 136 14.64 7.27 10.27
CA GLU A 136 15.78 8.15 10.42
C GLU A 136 15.55 8.98 11.67
N GLY A 137 16.16 8.56 12.77
CA GLY A 137 16.11 9.30 14.02
C GLY A 137 16.20 8.41 15.24
N GLU A 138 17.38 7.84 15.47
CA GLU A 138 18.03 7.81 16.79
C GLU A 138 19.45 7.29 16.58
N SER A 139 20.32 8.20 16.11
CA SER A 139 21.73 8.13 16.48
C SER A 139 21.85 8.81 17.84
N SER A 140 22.05 8.03 18.88
CA SER A 140 22.81 8.38 20.09
C SER A 140 23.24 7.09 20.78
#